data_AF-A0A349JWK0-F1
#
_entry.id   AF-A0A349JWK0-F1
#
_cell.length_a   1.000
_cell.length_b   1.000
_cell.length_c   1.000
_cell.angle_alpha   90.00
_cell.angle_beta   90.00
_cell.angle_gamma   90.00
#
_symmetry.space_group_name_H-M   'P 1'
#
loop_
_entity.id
_entity.type
_entity.pdbx_description
1 polymer ?
#
loop_
_entity_poly.entity_id
_entity_poly.type
_entity_poly.pdbx_seq_one_letter_code
_entity_poly.pdbx_strand_id
1 'polypeptide(L)'
;MKAFTNQNPRTLDEAVSLAREALQAGQSVSFAGGGTDLLQLMKDRLVNRPGSGQPDVLVNLKTVDGLDEISSTAQGGVTVGGLTTLGTLTEHPVIRDQFTSLAEAAESVATPQIRNAGTVAGNVVQRPWCWYYRNDFPCYKAGGNQCFSVVGENQLHAI
;
A
#
# COMPACT_ATOMS: atom_id res chain seq x y z
N MET A 1 0.68 -16.22 9.34
CA MET A 1 1.32 -14.95 9.71
C MET A 1 2.03 -15.14 11.04
N LYS A 2 3.18 -14.51 11.20
CA LYS A 2 3.89 -14.29 12.47
C LYS A 2 3.02 -13.38 13.33
N ALA A 3 3.12 -13.52 14.65
CA ALA A 3 2.50 -12.57 15.58
C ALA A 3 3.15 -11.19 15.44
N PHE A 4 2.36 -10.13 15.58
CA PHE A 4 2.80 -8.74 15.51
C PHE A 4 2.00 -7.88 16.49
N THR A 5 2.59 -6.78 16.92
CA THR A 5 1.92 -5.76 17.73
C THR A 5 1.22 -4.78 16.80
N ASN A 6 -0.06 -4.50 17.05
CA ASN A 6 -0.80 -3.48 16.31
C ASN A 6 -0.82 -2.16 17.10
N GLN A 7 -0.35 -1.09 16.47
CA GLN A 7 -0.35 0.26 17.01
C GLN A 7 -1.41 1.11 16.30
N ASN A 8 -2.18 1.88 17.06
CA ASN A 8 -3.29 2.71 16.57
C ASN A 8 -3.06 4.20 16.90
N PRO A 9 -2.13 4.87 16.21
CA PRO A 9 -1.86 6.29 16.43
C PRO A 9 -3.07 7.16 16.08
N ARG A 10 -3.17 8.31 16.72
CA ARG A 10 -4.21 9.32 16.48
C ARG A 10 -3.72 10.49 15.63
N THR A 11 -2.40 10.63 15.48
CA THR A 11 -1.77 11.64 14.62
C THR A 11 -0.70 11.03 13.72
N LEU A 12 -0.35 11.73 12.65
CA LEU A 12 0.74 11.30 11.76
C LEU A 12 2.10 11.33 12.48
N ASP A 13 2.34 12.32 13.33
CA ASP A 13 3.57 12.43 14.12
C ASP A 13 3.72 11.26 15.11
N GLU A 14 2.62 10.83 15.72
CA GLU A 14 2.59 9.65 16.58
C GLU A 14 2.89 8.38 15.77
N ALA A 15 2.28 8.22 14.59
CA ALA A 15 2.53 7.09 13.69
C ALA A 15 4.02 6.99 13.31
N VAL A 16 4.65 8.12 12.99
CA VAL A 16 6.08 8.21 12.65
C VAL A 16 6.95 7.90 13.88
N SER A 17 6.58 8.41 15.05
CA SER A 17 7.34 8.19 16.29
C SER A 17 7.33 6.72 16.71
N LEU A 18 6.16 6.07 16.70
CA LEU A 18 6.02 4.64 16.99
C LEU A 18 6.82 3.77 16.02
N ALA A 19 6.82 4.11 14.73
CA ALA A 19 7.63 3.41 13.75
C ALA A 19 9.13 3.58 14.01
N ARG A 20 9.58 4.80 14.36
CA ARG A 20 10.98 5.08 14.66
C ARG A 20 11.45 4.33 15.91
N GLU A 21 10.65 4.32 16.97
CA GLU A 21 10.95 3.61 18.21
C GLU A 21 11.11 2.09 17.97
N ALA A 22 10.18 1.49 17.23
CA ALA A 22 10.27 0.08 16.86
C ALA A 22 11.55 -0.23 16.04
N LEU A 23 11.86 0.61 15.04
CA LEU A 23 13.10 0.44 14.26
C LEU A 23 14.36 0.57 15.13
N GLN A 24 14.39 1.51 16.09
CA GLN A 24 15.49 1.67 17.04
C GLN A 24 15.64 0.47 17.98
N ALA A 25 14.53 -0.20 18.30
CA ALA A 25 14.52 -1.45 19.05
C ALA A 25 14.90 -2.69 18.20
N GLY A 26 15.29 -2.50 16.93
CA GLY A 26 15.64 -3.60 16.02
C GLY A 26 14.44 -4.37 15.49
N GLN A 27 13.23 -3.83 15.63
CA GLN A 27 11.99 -4.44 15.15
C GLN A 27 11.68 -4.01 13.71
N SER A 28 11.03 -4.90 12.97
CA SER A 28 10.50 -4.60 11.63
C SER A 28 9.13 -3.93 11.72
N VAL A 29 8.89 -2.93 10.86
CA VAL A 29 7.67 -2.11 10.89
C VAL A 29 6.99 -2.10 9.53
N SER A 30 5.65 -2.04 9.52
CA SER A 30 4.87 -1.74 8.32
C SER A 30 3.70 -0.82 8.65
N PHE A 31 3.36 0.07 7.72
CA PHE A 31 2.18 0.93 7.83
C PHE A 31 1.00 0.30 7.09
N ALA A 32 -0.16 0.26 7.74
CA ALA A 32 -1.39 -0.25 7.15
C ALA A 32 -2.39 0.88 6.91
N GLY A 33 -2.74 1.11 5.65
CA GLY A 33 -3.97 1.81 5.27
C GLY A 33 -5.12 0.81 5.14
N GLY A 34 -5.52 0.51 3.91
CA GLY A 34 -6.57 -0.47 3.61
C GLY A 34 -6.21 -1.95 3.84
N GLY A 35 -4.92 -2.28 3.84
CA GLY A 35 -4.42 -3.63 4.08
C GLY A 35 -4.61 -4.64 2.93
N THR A 36 -5.20 -4.23 1.80
CA THR A 36 -5.58 -5.14 0.69
C THR A 36 -4.39 -5.84 0.03
N ASP A 37 -3.25 -5.17 -0.14
CA ASP A 37 -1.99 -5.79 -0.61
C ASP A 37 -1.14 -6.29 0.57
N LEU A 38 -0.92 -5.45 1.59
CA LEU A 38 -0.04 -5.77 2.73
C LEU A 38 -0.44 -7.04 3.48
N LEU A 39 -1.73 -7.19 3.84
CA LEU A 39 -2.16 -8.36 4.62
C LEU A 39 -2.10 -9.65 3.81
N GLN A 40 -2.30 -9.58 2.49
CA GLN A 40 -2.10 -10.71 1.59
C GLN A 40 -0.61 -11.13 1.62
N LEU A 41 0.29 -10.17 1.45
CA LEU A 41 1.74 -10.41 1.48
C LEU A 41 2.21 -11.01 2.82
N MET A 42 1.62 -10.57 3.94
CA MET A 42 1.89 -11.14 5.26
C MET A 42 1.40 -12.58 5.38
N LYS A 43 0.21 -12.91 4.85
CA LYS A 43 -0.37 -14.26 4.86
C LYS A 43 0.45 -15.24 4.03
N ASP A 44 0.93 -14.80 2.87
CA ASP A 44 1.74 -15.60 1.96
C ASP A 44 3.15 -15.91 2.52
N ARG A 45 3.50 -15.36 3.69
CA ARG A 45 4.77 -15.61 4.43
C ARG A 45 6.01 -15.37 3.57
N LEU A 46 6.01 -14.24 2.89
CA LEU A 46 7.08 -13.83 1.98
C LEU A 46 8.25 -13.26 2.80
N VAL A 47 8.92 -14.15 3.56
CA VAL A 47 9.79 -13.83 4.71
C VAL A 47 11.08 -13.08 4.37
N ASN A 48 11.58 -13.19 3.14
CA ASN A 48 12.86 -12.55 2.74
C ASN A 48 12.68 -11.25 1.96
N ARG A 49 11.52 -10.59 2.08
CA ARG A 49 11.12 -9.56 1.11
C ARG A 49 10.99 -8.17 1.75
N PRO A 50 11.75 -7.16 1.26
CA PRO A 50 11.65 -5.78 1.75
C PRO A 50 10.21 -5.25 1.63
N GLY A 51 9.64 -4.81 2.75
CA GLY A 51 8.28 -4.24 2.82
C GLY A 51 7.14 -5.26 2.85
N SER A 52 7.43 -6.57 2.88
CA SER A 52 6.41 -7.63 3.04
C SER A 52 6.77 -8.68 4.10
N GLY A 53 8.03 -8.74 4.52
CA GLY A 53 8.54 -9.73 5.46
C GLY A 53 8.10 -9.45 6.89
N GLN A 54 6.86 -9.82 7.19
CA GLN A 54 6.33 -10.12 8.52
C GLN A 54 6.75 -9.13 9.63
N PRO A 55 6.10 -7.95 9.69
CA PRO A 55 6.47 -6.91 10.64
C PRO A 55 6.31 -7.41 12.08
N ASP A 56 7.17 -6.94 12.96
CA ASP A 56 6.97 -7.04 14.41
C ASP A 56 5.91 -6.05 14.89
N VAL A 57 5.85 -4.88 14.23
CA VAL A 57 4.90 -3.79 14.55
C VAL A 57 4.15 -3.35 13.30
N LEU A 58 2.82 -3.42 13.36
CA LEU A 58 1.93 -2.87 12.35
C LEU A 58 1.34 -1.55 12.84
N VAL A 59 1.62 -0.46 12.13
CA VAL A 59 1.07 0.87 12.44
C VAL A 59 -0.17 1.08 11.59
N ASN A 60 -1.35 1.01 12.22
CA ASN A 60 -2.64 1.21 11.57
C ASN A 60 -2.91 2.70 11.39
N LEU A 61 -2.85 3.19 10.15
CA LEU A 61 -3.07 4.59 9.84
C LEU A 61 -4.55 4.99 9.87
N LYS A 62 -5.48 4.03 9.80
CA LYS A 62 -6.93 4.32 9.78
C LYS A 62 -7.45 4.97 11.06
N THR A 63 -6.66 5.03 12.12
CA THR A 63 -7.02 5.71 13.37
C THR A 63 -6.55 7.16 13.45
N VAL A 64 -5.84 7.63 12.42
CA VAL A 64 -5.37 9.01 12.27
C VAL A 64 -6.42 9.83 11.52
N ASP A 65 -6.89 10.91 12.13
CA ASP A 65 -7.95 11.75 11.59
C ASP A 65 -7.41 12.66 10.45
N GLY A 66 -8.29 12.99 9.48
CA GLY A 66 -8.01 13.96 8.42
C GLY A 66 -7.15 13.46 7.25
N LEU A 67 -6.71 12.20 7.28
CA LEU A 67 -5.88 11.63 6.19
C LEU A 67 -6.70 11.11 4.99
N ASP A 68 -8.02 11.18 5.03
CA ASP A 68 -8.95 10.77 3.98
C ASP A 68 -9.71 11.94 3.33
N GLU A 69 -9.30 13.17 3.62
CA GLU A 69 -9.93 14.37 3.08
C GLU A 69 -9.53 14.65 1.63
N ILE A 70 -10.49 15.12 0.85
CA ILE A 70 -10.26 15.70 -0.49
C ILE A 70 -10.64 17.17 -0.43
N SER A 71 -9.71 18.07 -0.76
CA SER A 71 -9.94 19.52 -0.71
C SER A 71 -9.39 20.23 -1.94
N SER A 72 -10.06 21.29 -2.37
CA SER A 72 -9.57 22.14 -3.47
C SER A 72 -8.43 23.04 -2.98
N THR A 73 -7.44 23.28 -3.84
CA THR A 73 -6.34 24.19 -3.55
C THR A 73 -6.62 25.58 -4.11
N ALA A 74 -5.98 26.61 -3.54
CA ALA A 74 -6.12 27.99 -4.02
C ALA A 74 -5.63 28.18 -5.48
N GLN A 75 -4.83 27.25 -5.99
CA GLN A 75 -4.29 27.26 -7.36
C GLN A 75 -5.15 26.48 -8.36
N GLY A 76 -6.36 26.05 -7.96
CA GLY A 76 -7.27 25.30 -8.83
C GLY A 76 -6.93 23.81 -8.96
N GLY A 77 -6.16 23.26 -8.03
CA GLY A 77 -5.89 21.82 -7.93
C GLY A 77 -6.72 21.16 -6.83
N VAL A 78 -6.39 19.90 -6.54
CA VAL A 78 -6.95 19.14 -5.41
C VAL A 78 -5.85 18.50 -4.58
N THR A 79 -6.01 18.52 -3.27
CA THR A 79 -5.28 17.66 -2.34
C THR A 79 -6.12 16.42 -2.08
N VAL A 80 -5.51 15.25 -2.21
CA VAL A 80 -6.15 13.95 -1.93
C VAL A 80 -5.42 13.29 -0.77
N GLY A 81 -6.12 13.09 0.34
CA GLY A 81 -5.60 12.40 1.51
C GLY A 81 -5.22 10.97 1.19
N GLY A 82 -4.09 10.50 1.74
CA GLY A 82 -3.56 9.16 1.46
C GLY A 82 -4.45 8.00 1.90
N LEU A 83 -5.35 8.22 2.85
CA LEU A 83 -6.35 7.24 3.31
C LEU A 83 -7.70 7.33 2.57
N THR A 84 -7.85 8.27 1.64
CA THR A 84 -8.99 8.29 0.71
C THR A 84 -9.10 6.92 0.06
N THR A 85 -10.27 6.29 0.13
CA THR A 85 -10.46 5.00 -0.53
C THR A 85 -10.56 5.17 -2.04
N LEU A 86 -10.14 4.16 -2.81
CA LEU A 86 -10.31 4.20 -4.26
C LEU A 86 -11.79 4.31 -4.63
N GLY A 87 -12.70 3.68 -3.87
CA GLY A 87 -14.15 3.82 -4.05
C GLY A 87 -14.61 5.27 -3.92
N THR A 88 -14.21 5.97 -2.85
CA THR A 88 -14.48 7.40 -2.67
C THR A 88 -13.95 8.22 -3.86
N LEU A 89 -12.75 7.89 -4.34
CA LEU A 89 -12.13 8.61 -5.45
C LEU A 89 -12.90 8.45 -6.77
N THR A 90 -13.50 7.28 -7.02
CA THR A 90 -14.33 7.04 -8.22
C THR A 90 -15.62 7.86 -8.27
N GLU A 91 -16.15 8.21 -7.10
CA GLU A 91 -17.45 8.88 -6.94
C GLU A 91 -17.33 10.37 -6.63
N HIS A 92 -16.13 10.87 -6.27
CA HIS A 92 -15.95 12.24 -5.82
C HIS A 92 -16.26 13.27 -6.93
N PRO A 93 -17.23 14.19 -6.74
CA PRO A 93 -17.73 15.06 -7.81
C PRO A 93 -16.63 15.87 -8.52
N VAL A 94 -15.75 16.51 -7.75
CA VAL A 94 -14.64 17.32 -8.31
C VAL A 94 -13.65 16.44 -9.09
N ILE A 95 -13.40 15.21 -8.63
CA ILE A 95 -12.45 14.30 -9.29
C ILE A 95 -13.06 13.80 -10.61
N ARG A 96 -14.34 13.46 -10.61
CA ARG A 96 -15.04 13.02 -11.82
C ARG A 96 -15.11 14.13 -12.88
N ASP A 97 -15.38 15.36 -12.45
CA ASP A 97 -15.58 16.51 -13.35
C ASP A 97 -14.25 17.08 -13.88
N GLN A 98 -13.26 17.28 -13.00
CA GLN A 98 -12.03 18.00 -13.34
C GLN A 98 -10.80 17.09 -13.52
N PHE A 99 -10.85 15.85 -13.00
CA PHE A 99 -9.75 14.89 -13.01
C PHE A 99 -10.22 13.52 -13.48
N THR A 100 -11.02 13.48 -14.55
CA THR A 100 -11.77 12.28 -14.99
C THR A 100 -10.88 11.04 -15.16
N SER A 101 -9.68 11.18 -15.74
CA SER A 101 -8.75 10.05 -15.88
C SER A 101 -8.31 9.45 -14.54
N LEU A 102 -8.27 10.24 -13.46
CA LEU A 102 -7.98 9.72 -12.11
C LEU A 102 -9.16 8.89 -11.56
N ALA A 103 -10.40 9.35 -11.77
CA ALA A 103 -11.59 8.60 -11.38
C ALA A 103 -11.69 7.27 -12.16
N GLU A 104 -11.50 7.30 -13.48
CA GLU A 104 -11.52 6.11 -14.34
C GLU A 104 -10.39 5.13 -14.00
N ALA A 105 -9.17 5.65 -13.74
CA ALA A 105 -8.06 4.82 -13.30
C ALA A 105 -8.39 4.13 -11.97
N ALA A 106 -8.93 4.86 -10.99
CA ALA A 106 -9.36 4.28 -9.72
C ALA A 106 -10.45 3.22 -9.90
N GLU A 107 -11.40 3.43 -10.82
CA GLU A 107 -12.50 2.50 -11.12
C GLU A 107 -11.99 1.20 -11.75
N SER A 108 -10.95 1.28 -12.57
CA SER A 108 -10.31 0.12 -13.19
C SER A 108 -9.59 -0.81 -12.20
N VAL A 109 -9.30 -0.33 -10.98
CA VAL A 109 -8.56 -1.11 -9.97
C VAL A 109 -9.46 -2.18 -9.35
N ALA A 110 -9.13 -3.44 -9.60
CA ALA A 110 -9.65 -4.60 -8.88
C ALA A 110 -11.19 -4.66 -8.82
N THR A 111 -11.75 -5.16 -7.70
CA THR A 111 -13.19 -5.26 -7.46
C THR A 111 -13.70 -4.10 -6.58
N PRO A 112 -15.02 -3.80 -6.59
CA PRO A 112 -15.59 -2.79 -5.71
C PRO A 112 -15.27 -2.98 -4.22
N GLN A 113 -15.26 -4.23 -3.73
CA GLN A 113 -14.92 -4.55 -2.34
C GLN A 113 -13.48 -4.19 -2.01
N ILE A 114 -12.55 -4.43 -2.94
CA ILE A 114 -11.15 -4.04 -2.78
C ILE A 114 -11.02 -2.51 -2.83
N ARG A 115 -11.75 -1.82 -3.72
CA ARG A 115 -11.72 -0.35 -3.80
C ARG A 115 -12.29 0.34 -2.56
N ASN A 116 -13.30 -0.25 -1.92
CA ASN A 116 -13.91 0.28 -0.69
C ASN A 116 -12.99 0.16 0.52
N ALA A 117 -11.95 -0.69 0.47
CA ALA A 117 -10.95 -0.83 1.53
C ALA A 117 -9.61 -0.21 1.15
N GLY A 118 -9.18 -0.36 -0.10
CA GLY A 118 -7.90 0.10 -0.62
C GLY A 118 -7.82 1.62 -0.65
N THR A 119 -6.72 2.16 -0.12
CA THR A 119 -6.50 3.61 -0.04
C THR A 119 -5.58 4.09 -1.16
N VAL A 120 -5.61 5.39 -1.47
CA VAL A 120 -4.74 6.00 -2.49
C VAL A 120 -3.26 5.75 -2.19
N ALA A 121 -2.80 6.05 -0.97
CA ALA A 121 -1.41 5.81 -0.59
C ALA A 121 -1.06 4.30 -0.66
N GLY A 122 -1.99 3.43 -0.24
CA GLY A 122 -1.81 1.98 -0.33
C GLY A 122 -1.72 1.47 -1.77
N ASN A 123 -2.49 2.05 -2.68
CA ASN A 123 -2.44 1.74 -4.11
C ASN A 123 -1.10 2.16 -4.74
N VAL A 124 -0.56 3.32 -4.36
CA VAL A 124 0.74 3.82 -4.84
C VAL A 124 1.90 2.90 -4.40
N VAL A 125 1.87 2.39 -3.17
CA VAL A 125 2.96 1.56 -2.62
C VAL A 125 2.76 0.05 -2.75
N GLN A 126 1.76 -0.39 -3.52
CA GLN A 126 1.48 -1.81 -3.73
C GLN A 126 2.64 -2.54 -4.41
N ARG A 127 2.76 -3.85 -4.18
CA ARG A 127 3.88 -4.65 -4.70
C ARG A 127 3.57 -5.29 -6.06
N PRO A 128 4.59 -5.46 -6.93
CA PRO A 128 4.43 -6.08 -8.24
C PRO A 128 3.78 -7.46 -8.19
N TRP A 129 3.02 -7.79 -9.23
CA TRP A 129 2.38 -9.08 -9.44
C TRP A 129 3.26 -10.11 -10.16
N CYS A 130 4.57 -9.87 -10.26
CA CYS A 130 5.54 -10.82 -10.81
C CYS A 130 5.38 -12.20 -10.14
N TRP A 131 5.17 -13.27 -10.93
CA TRP A 131 4.97 -14.63 -10.40
C TRP A 131 6.20 -15.14 -9.65
N TYR A 132 7.42 -14.77 -10.04
CA TYR A 132 8.62 -15.20 -9.32
C TYR A 132 8.72 -14.51 -7.97
N TYR A 133 8.43 -13.21 -7.96
CA TYR A 133 8.29 -12.49 -6.71
C TYR A 133 7.22 -13.17 -5.88
N ARG A 134 5.96 -13.29 -6.32
CA ARG A 134 4.87 -13.79 -5.46
C ARG A 134 4.97 -15.27 -5.07
N ASN A 135 5.69 -16.12 -5.80
CA ASN A 135 5.80 -17.57 -5.55
C ASN A 135 7.15 -18.04 -4.97
N ASP A 136 7.79 -17.22 -4.14
CA ASP A 136 8.94 -17.60 -3.31
C ASP A 136 10.23 -17.98 -4.04
N PHE A 137 10.37 -17.49 -5.28
CA PHE A 137 11.65 -17.59 -5.97
C PHE A 137 12.67 -16.63 -5.33
N PRO A 138 13.95 -17.01 -5.25
CA PRO A 138 15.03 -16.15 -4.74
C PRO A 138 15.42 -15.10 -5.79
N CYS A 139 14.48 -14.23 -6.15
CA CYS A 139 14.69 -13.13 -7.08
C CYS A 139 15.29 -11.90 -6.39
N TYR A 140 15.81 -10.93 -7.13
CA TYR A 140 16.35 -9.68 -6.56
C TYR A 140 15.37 -8.97 -5.61
N LYS A 141 14.07 -8.94 -5.93
CA LYS A 141 13.05 -8.33 -5.08
C LYS A 141 12.77 -9.11 -3.79
N ALA A 142 13.22 -10.36 -3.71
CA ALA A 142 13.09 -11.24 -2.56
C ALA A 142 14.43 -11.50 -1.87
N GLY A 143 15.43 -10.63 -2.08
CA GLY A 143 16.75 -10.76 -1.45
C GLY A 143 17.68 -11.79 -2.09
N GLY A 144 17.27 -12.40 -3.20
CA GLY A 144 18.13 -13.27 -4.00
C GLY A 144 19.01 -12.48 -4.98
N ASN A 145 19.66 -13.19 -5.89
CA ASN A 145 20.74 -12.67 -6.71
C ASN A 145 20.48 -12.74 -8.22
N GLN A 146 19.25 -13.04 -8.65
CA GLN A 146 18.89 -13.11 -10.07
C GLN A 146 17.48 -12.61 -10.35
N CYS A 147 17.20 -12.32 -11.62
CA CYS A 147 15.86 -12.01 -12.11
C CYS A 147 15.39 -13.10 -13.07
N PHE A 148 14.46 -13.93 -12.61
CA PHE A 148 13.95 -15.06 -13.39
C PHE A 148 13.09 -14.62 -14.60
N SER A 149 12.55 -13.40 -14.60
CA SER A 149 11.76 -12.90 -15.74
C SER A 149 12.60 -12.46 -16.94
N VAL A 150 13.93 -12.39 -16.81
CA VAL A 150 14.78 -12.01 -17.96
C VAL A 150 14.81 -13.12 -19.00
N VAL A 151 14.89 -14.38 -18.56
CA VAL A 151 15.03 -15.56 -19.43
C VAL A 151 13.86 -16.55 -19.33
N GLY A 152 13.02 -16.43 -18.29
CA GLY A 152 11.85 -17.28 -18.10
C GLY A 152 10.58 -16.65 -18.67
N GLU A 153 9.44 -17.17 -18.23
CA GLU A 153 8.14 -16.57 -18.54
C GLU A 153 8.14 -15.09 -18.11
N ASN A 154 7.77 -14.22 -19.04
CA ASN A 154 7.78 -12.77 -18.82
C ASN A 154 6.63 -12.01 -19.52
N GLN A 155 5.59 -12.69 -19.99
CA GLN A 155 4.47 -12.09 -20.73
C GLN A 155 3.80 -10.89 -20.04
N LEU A 156 3.80 -10.85 -18.69
CA LEU A 156 3.21 -9.77 -17.89
C LEU A 156 4.27 -8.87 -17.22
N HIS A 157 5.51 -8.86 -17.72
CA HIS A 157 6.58 -8.00 -17.22
C HIS A 157 6.77 -6.76 -18.12
N ALA A 158 7.52 -5.78 -17.62
CA ALA A 158 7.78 -4.54 -18.35
C ALA A 158 8.52 -4.80 -19.67
N ILE A 159 8.16 -4.01 -20.70
CA ILE A 159 8.84 -3.93 -22.01
C ILE A 159 10.04 -3.00 -21.97
#